data_AF-A0A5B8UCT8-F1
#
_entry.id   AF-A0A5B8UCT8-F1
#
_cell.length_a   1.000
_cell.length_b   1.000
_cell.length_c   1.000
_cell.angle_alpha   90.00
_cell.angle_beta   90.00
_cell.angle_gamma   90.00
#
_symmetry.space_group_name_H-M   'P 1'
#
loop_
_entity.id
_entity.type
_entity.pdbx_description
1 polymer ?
#
loop_
_entity_poly.entity_id
_entity_poly.type
_entity_poly.pdbx_seq_one_letter_code
_entity_poly.pdbx_strand_id
1 'polypeptide(L)' 'MAAPDPDRDTRPAPPGCPEGVCGSEVPPLVGSVLTGTGLTVAQAAAALARGEEPALTDVQRRIAERWALEH' A
#
# COMPACT_ATOMS: atom_id res chain seq x y z
N MET A 1 52.63 0.68 -5.78
CA MET A 1 51.64 1.22 -6.73
C MET A 1 50.57 0.15 -6.90
N ALA A 2 49.45 0.27 -6.18
CA ALA A 2 48.32 -0.64 -6.34
C ALA A 2 47.45 -0.12 -7.50
N ALA A 3 47.09 -0.99 -8.43
CA ALA A 3 46.14 -0.65 -9.49
C ALA A 3 44.75 -0.39 -8.89
N PRO A 4 43.94 0.52 -9.46
CA PRO A 4 42.55 0.66 -9.05
C PRO A 4 41.74 -0.57 -9.51
N ASP A 5 41.03 -1.21 -8.57
CA ASP A 5 40.06 -2.25 -8.87
C ASP A 5 38.91 -1.70 -9.74
N PRO A 6 38.56 -2.35 -10.87
CA PRO A 6 37.46 -1.92 -11.74
C PRO A 6 36.06 -2.26 -11.21
N ASP A 7 35.92 -2.77 -9.99
CA ASP A 7 34.66 -3.28 -9.44
C ASP A 7 34.14 -2.39 -8.31
N ARG A 8 33.85 -1.11 -8.62
CA ARG A 8 33.15 -0.22 -7.68
C ARG A 8 31.74 0.16 -8.11
N ASP A 9 31.23 -0.41 -9.20
CA ASP A 9 29.85 -0.17 -9.66
C ASP A 9 29.26 -1.39 -10.38
N THR A 10 29.32 -2.54 -9.71
CA THR A 10 28.70 -3.79 -10.16
C THR A 10 28.14 -4.52 -8.95
N ARG A 11 27.36 -3.82 -8.12
CA ARG A 11 26.46 -4.56 -7.22
C ARG A 11 25.34 -5.09 -8.10
N PRO A 12 25.27 -6.41 -8.42
CA PRO A 12 24.07 -6.95 -9.02
C PRO A 12 22.91 -6.56 -8.10
N ALA A 13 21.87 -5.92 -8.66
CA ALA A 13 20.63 -5.77 -7.93
C ALA A 13 20.30 -7.15 -7.35
N PRO A 14 20.00 -7.25 -6.03
CA PRO A 14 19.74 -8.56 -5.45
C PRO A 14 18.66 -9.24 -6.29
N PRO A 15 18.71 -10.57 -6.54
CA PRO A 15 17.55 -11.34 -6.97
C PRO A 15 16.55 -11.31 -5.82
N GLY A 16 15.92 -10.16 -5.67
CA GLY A 16 15.45 -9.58 -4.43
C GLY A 16 14.12 -8.91 -4.65
N CYS A 17 13.27 -9.51 -5.49
CA CYS A 17 11.84 -9.44 -5.32
C CYS A 17 11.32 -10.86 -5.06
N PRO A 18 11.61 -11.48 -3.90
CA PRO A 18 10.80 -12.60 -3.44
C PRO A 18 9.40 -12.13 -3.01
N GLU A 19 9.24 -10.85 -2.62
CA GLU A 19 7.99 -10.27 -2.10
C GLU A 19 7.75 -8.81 -2.58
N GLY A 20 8.50 -8.38 -3.59
CA GLY A 20 8.23 -7.11 -4.27
C GLY A 20 7.08 -7.32 -5.23
N VAL A 21 5.85 -7.04 -4.80
CA VAL A 21 4.69 -6.97 -5.69
C VAL A 21 5.01 -5.99 -6.82
N CYS A 22 5.53 -6.51 -7.93
CA CYS A 22 5.43 -5.90 -9.25
C CYS A 22 3.99 -6.12 -9.75
N GLY A 23 3.01 -5.76 -8.92
CA GLY A 23 1.60 -5.74 -9.27
C GLY A 23 1.37 -4.42 -9.97
N SER A 24 1.03 -4.48 -11.25
CA SER A 24 0.68 -3.33 -12.08
C SER A 24 -0.60 -2.59 -11.61
N GLU A 25 -1.11 -2.90 -10.42
CA GLU A 25 -2.29 -2.28 -9.81
C GLU A 25 -1.92 -1.54 -8.53
N VAL A 26 -2.44 -0.32 -8.41
CA VAL A 26 -2.22 0.52 -7.23
C VAL A 26 -2.81 -0.20 -6.00
N PRO A 27 -2.06 -0.38 -4.91
CA PRO A 27 -2.57 -1.05 -3.72
C PRO A 27 -3.82 -0.33 -3.18
N PRO A 28 -4.82 -1.04 -2.64
CA PRO A 28 -6.11 -0.47 -2.23
C PRO A 28 -6.00 0.53 -1.07
N LEU A 29 -4.84 0.56 -0.40
CA LEU A 29 -4.49 1.43 0.70
C LEU A 29 -3.03 1.87 0.56
N VAL A 30 -2.77 3.17 0.63
CA VAL A 30 -1.41 3.74 0.73
C VAL A 30 -1.33 4.54 2.03
N GLY A 31 -0.52 4.06 2.97
CA GLY A 31 -0.47 4.61 4.32
C GLY A 31 -1.83 4.46 5.01
N SER A 32 -2.56 5.57 5.13
CA SER A 32 -3.91 5.61 5.72
C SER A 32 -5.00 6.02 4.72
N VAL A 33 -4.68 6.12 3.43
CA VAL A 33 -5.58 6.63 2.38
C VAL A 33 -6.01 5.50 1.45
N LEU A 34 -7.33 5.34 1.27
CA LEU A 34 -7.92 4.40 0.34
C LEU A 34 -7.77 4.96 -1.08
N THR A 35 -7.10 4.18 -1.92
CA THR A 35 -6.78 4.60 -3.29
C THR A 35 -8.03 4.62 -4.17
N GLY A 36 -8.10 5.54 -5.12
CA GLY A 36 -9.29 5.71 -5.98
C GLY A 36 -10.48 6.42 -5.32
N THR A 37 -10.52 6.55 -3.98
CA THR A 37 -11.59 7.27 -3.27
C THR A 37 -11.10 8.57 -2.63
N GLY A 38 -9.80 8.66 -2.32
CA GLY A 38 -9.20 9.82 -1.65
C GLY A 38 -9.60 9.94 -0.17
N LEU A 39 -10.39 8.99 0.34
CA LEU A 39 -10.81 8.95 1.73
C LEU A 39 -9.72 8.28 2.58
N THR A 40 -9.56 8.74 3.81
CA THR A 40 -8.81 7.96 4.80
C THR A 40 -9.64 6.77 5.30
N VAL A 41 -8.97 5.75 5.83
CA VAL A 41 -9.64 4.61 6.46
C VAL A 41 -10.58 5.07 7.58
N ALA A 42 -10.17 6.05 8.38
CA ALA A 42 -10.99 6.61 9.46
C ALA A 42 -12.23 7.35 8.92
N GLN A 43 -12.10 8.11 7.83
CA GLN A 43 -13.24 8.79 7.20
C GLN A 43 -14.22 7.78 6.59
N ALA A 44 -13.71 6.74 5.93
CA ALA A 44 -14.53 5.66 5.39
C ALA A 44 -15.25 4.89 6.50
N ALA A 45 -14.57 4.58 7.60
CA ALA A 45 -15.18 3.95 8.77
C ALA A 45 -16.30 4.82 9.38
N ALA A 46 -16.06 6.13 9.52
CA ALA A 46 -17.07 7.05 10.02
C ALA A 46 -18.28 7.17 9.06
N ALA A 47 -18.06 7.12 7.75
CA ALA A 47 -19.13 7.10 6.75
C ALA A 47 -19.98 5.83 6.87
N LEU A 48 -19.34 4.66 6.94
CA LEU A 48 -20.02 3.38 7.16
C LEU A 48 -20.83 3.37 8.46
N ALA A 49 -20.29 3.95 9.55
CA ALA A 49 -20.99 4.06 10.83
C ALA A 49 -22.25 4.95 10.77
N ARG A 50 -22.28 5.93 9.85
CA ARG A 50 -23.47 6.77 9.58
C ARG A 50 -24.49 6.10 8.66
N GLY A 51 -24.20 4.89 8.18
CA GLY A 51 -25.03 4.20 7.18
C GLY A 51 -24.83 4.71 5.75
N GLU A 52 -23.76 5.46 5.50
CA GLU A 52 -23.39 5.86 4.15
C GLU A 52 -22.72 4.70 3.41
N GLU A 53 -22.88 4.66 2.08
CA GLU A 53 -22.20 3.69 1.21
C GLU A 53 -21.22 4.43 0.29
N PRO A 54 -20.03 4.83 0.81
CA PRO A 54 -18.99 5.39 -0.04
C PRO A 54 -18.61 4.37 -1.14
N ALA A 55 -18.17 4.88 -2.29
CA ALA A 55 -17.75 4.09 -3.45
C ALA A 55 -16.41 3.35 -3.19
N LEU A 56 -16.44 2.43 -2.22
CA LEU A 56 -15.34 1.58 -1.81
C LEU A 56 -15.42 0.27 -2.58
N THR A 57 -14.26 -0.28 -2.95
CA THR A 57 -14.20 -1.69 -3.34
C THR A 57 -14.45 -2.58 -2.12
N ASP A 58 -14.82 -3.85 -2.34
CA ASP A 58 -15.05 -4.81 -1.25
C ASP A 58 -13.86 -4.93 -0.31
N VAL A 59 -12.64 -4.89 -0.87
CA VAL A 59 -11.39 -4.91 -0.09
C VAL A 59 -11.27 -3.66 0.79
N GLN A 60 -11.53 -2.48 0.24
CA GLN A 60 -11.45 -1.22 0.96
C GLN A 60 -12.51 -1.10 2.06
N ARG A 61 -13.73 -1.57 1.78
CA ARG A 61 -14.80 -1.67 2.76
C ARG A 61 -14.38 -2.54 3.93
N ARG A 62 -13.85 -3.74 3.65
CA ARG A 62 -13.39 -4.66 4.70
C ARG A 62 -12.25 -4.08 5.55
N ILE A 63 -11.36 -3.29 4.95
CA ILE A 63 -10.30 -2.56 5.69
C ILE A 63 -10.92 -1.53 6.63
N ALA A 64 -11.88 -0.74 6.16
CA ALA A 64 -12.56 0.28 6.97
C ALA A 64 -13.38 -0.33 8.12
N GLU A 65 -14.12 -1.41 7.84
CA GLU A 65 -14.87 -2.16 8.85
C GLU A 65 -13.96 -2.74 9.92
N ARG A 66 -12.84 -3.36 9.51
CA ARG A 66 -11.86 -3.91 10.45
C ARG A 66 -11.23 -2.81 11.32
N TRP A 67 -10.88 -1.68 10.72
CA TRP A 67 -10.34 -0.54 11.46
C TRP A 67 -11.30 -0.06 12.55
N ALA A 68 -12.60 -0.02 12.26
CA ALA A 68 -13.65 0.38 13.20
C ALA A 68 -13.87 -0.62 14.36
N LEU A 69 -13.39 -1.86 14.24
CA LEU A 69 -13.40 -2.84 15.33
C LEU A 69 -12.14 -2.77 16.19
N GLU A 70 -11.03 -2.31 15.61
CA GLU A 70 -9.72 -2.23 16.25
C GLU A 70 -9.46 -0.87 16.94
N HIS A 71 -10.36 0.12 16.77
CA HIS A 71 -10.26 1.50 17.29
C HIS A 71 -11.61 1.99 17.83
#